data_AF-A0A956CKK3-F1
#
_entry.id   AF-A0A956CKK3-F1
#
_cell.length_a   1.000
_cell.length_b   1.000
_cell.length_c   1.000
_cell.angle_alpha   90.00
_cell.angle_beta   90.00
_cell.angle_gamma   90.00
#
_symmetry.space_group_name_H-M   'P 1'
#
loop_
_entity.id
_entity.type
_entity.pdbx_description
1 polymer ?
#
loop_
_entity_poly.entity_id
_entity_poly.type
_entity_poly.pdbx_seq_one_letter_code
_entity_poly.pdbx_strand_id
1 'polypeptide(L)'
;MKSTFPFQTSLALLLALAPLGVGCGGGGGTSETTPASEQAETAGGEGAEASETANGPLTDATSPCPADDPSCTSGEGGADWDARVAAGSQSYEKFCDSCHPGGEDDIGPTLKDIKWSVDKMTAQIRNGSRKMKPIPAKRLADDKLPDLMAYLSTLNAVTGVGAN
;
A
#
# COMPACT_ATOMS: atom_id res chain seq x y z
N MET A 1 18.52 -29.77 20.24
CA MET A 1 18.55 -30.54 18.98
C MET A 1 18.95 -29.55 17.89
N LYS A 2 20.17 -29.65 17.36
CA LYS A 2 20.73 -28.73 16.35
C LYS A 2 20.49 -29.34 14.98
N SER A 3 19.67 -28.70 14.15
CA SER A 3 19.45 -29.12 12.77
C SER A 3 20.28 -28.23 11.85
N THR A 4 21.40 -28.79 11.40
CA THR A 4 22.27 -28.29 10.34
C THR A 4 21.62 -28.62 9.00
N PHE A 5 21.28 -27.61 8.19
CA PHE A 5 20.87 -27.82 6.79
C PHE A 5 22.02 -27.43 5.85
N PRO A 6 22.39 -28.30 4.89
CA PRO A 6 23.48 -28.03 3.97
C PRO A 6 23.08 -27.09 2.83
N PHE A 7 23.92 -26.08 2.67
CA PHE A 7 24.11 -25.24 1.49
C PHE A 7 24.17 -26.11 0.22
N GLN A 8 23.17 -26.02 -0.67
CA GLN A 8 23.26 -26.56 -2.03
C GLN A 8 23.61 -25.45 -2.99
N THR A 9 24.92 -25.31 -3.17
CA THR A 9 25.57 -24.54 -4.22
C THR A 9 25.33 -25.24 -5.56
N SER A 10 24.61 -24.62 -6.48
CA SER A 10 24.67 -25.01 -7.91
C SER A 10 25.20 -23.85 -8.73
N LEU A 11 26.29 -24.19 -9.41
CA LEU A 11 27.27 -23.38 -10.08
C LEU A 11 26.88 -23.26 -11.57
N ALA A 12 27.00 -22.03 -12.08
CA ALA A 12 27.42 -21.63 -13.44
C ALA A 12 26.76 -22.23 -14.70
N LEU A 13 26.21 -21.34 -15.53
CA LEU A 13 26.34 -21.21 -17.00
C LEU A 13 25.41 -20.03 -17.39
N LEU A 14 25.68 -19.08 -18.28
CA LEU A 14 26.59 -18.98 -19.41
C LEU A 14 26.67 -17.49 -19.82
N LEU A 15 27.82 -17.08 -20.37
CA LEU A 15 28.10 -15.77 -20.98
C LEU A 15 27.01 -15.31 -21.98
N ALA A 16 26.68 -14.01 -21.96
CA ALA A 16 26.44 -13.25 -23.17
C ALA A 16 26.93 -11.80 -23.01
N LEU A 17 28.04 -11.53 -23.71
CA LEU A 17 28.60 -10.22 -24.00
C LEU A 17 27.67 -9.43 -24.94
N ALA A 18 27.37 -8.16 -24.63
CA ALA A 18 26.87 -7.19 -25.60
C ALA A 18 27.28 -5.75 -25.20
N PRO A 19 27.51 -4.84 -26.16
CA PRO A 19 28.44 -3.73 -26.04
C PRO A 19 27.87 -2.43 -25.40
N LEU A 20 28.84 -1.63 -24.95
CA LEU A 20 28.75 -0.24 -24.49
C LEU A 20 28.12 0.68 -25.56
N GLY A 21 26.90 1.12 -25.31
CA GLY A 21 26.28 2.25 -26.00
C GLY A 21 26.55 3.56 -25.25
N VAL A 22 27.61 4.27 -25.62
CA VAL A 22 27.85 5.67 -25.24
C VAL A 22 26.84 6.54 -25.99
N GLY A 23 25.82 7.03 -25.30
CA GLY A 23 24.86 8.00 -25.80
C GLY A 23 25.03 9.34 -25.08
N CYS A 24 25.83 10.24 -25.66
CA CYS A 24 25.85 11.65 -25.32
C CYS A 24 24.73 12.34 -26.13
N GLY A 25 23.69 12.81 -25.45
CA GLY A 25 22.57 13.52 -26.07
C GLY A 25 22.17 14.70 -25.20
N GLY A 26 22.78 15.85 -25.46
CA GLY A 26 22.39 17.13 -24.88
C GLY A 26 21.09 17.66 -25.48
N GLY A 27 20.31 18.35 -24.67
CA GLY A 27 19.13 19.09 -25.07
C GLY A 27 18.77 20.08 -23.98
N GLY A 28 19.31 21.29 -24.09
CA GLY A 28 18.98 22.41 -23.20
C GLY A 28 17.52 22.83 -23.37
N GLY A 29 16.86 23.08 -22.25
CA GLY A 29 15.54 23.67 -22.18
C GLY A 29 15.48 24.60 -20.98
N THR A 30 15.95 25.82 -21.14
CA THR A 30 15.60 26.94 -20.25
C THR A 30 14.15 27.29 -20.54
N SER A 31 13.29 27.11 -19.55
CA SER A 31 12.00 27.80 -19.53
C SER A 31 11.85 28.41 -18.15
N GLU A 32 12.14 29.71 -18.14
CA GLU A 32 11.78 30.66 -17.11
C GLU A 32 10.30 30.49 -16.74
N THR A 33 10.01 30.50 -15.45
CA THR A 33 8.71 30.93 -14.92
C THR A 33 8.95 31.52 -13.54
N THR A 34 9.08 32.84 -13.52
CA THR A 34 8.82 33.72 -12.38
C THR A 34 7.34 34.13 -12.54
N PRO A 35 6.52 34.13 -11.47
CA PRO A 35 6.49 35.30 -10.59
C PRO A 35 6.43 34.97 -9.10
N ALA A 36 7.20 35.76 -8.33
CA ALA A 36 6.77 36.21 -7.02
C ALA A 36 5.67 37.27 -7.22
N SER A 37 4.53 37.10 -6.57
CA SER A 37 3.65 38.21 -6.21
C SER A 37 2.81 37.83 -5.01
N GLU A 38 3.17 38.51 -3.94
CA GLU A 38 2.55 38.70 -2.65
C GLU A 38 1.20 39.42 -2.80
N GLN A 39 0.11 38.84 -2.29
CA GLN A 39 -1.13 39.53 -1.85
C GLN A 39 -1.73 38.65 -0.74
N ALA A 40 -1.61 39.04 0.53
CA ALA A 40 -2.48 39.98 1.25
C ALA A 40 -3.74 39.30 1.82
N GLU A 41 -3.94 39.60 3.10
CA GLU A 41 -4.98 39.18 4.01
C GLU A 41 -6.41 39.31 3.46
N THR A 42 -7.27 38.34 3.79
CA THR A 42 -8.68 38.62 4.04
C THR A 42 -9.13 37.91 5.32
N ALA A 43 -9.61 38.73 6.25
CA ALA A 43 -10.31 38.34 7.45
C ALA A 43 -11.77 37.98 7.13
N GLY A 44 -12.40 37.22 8.02
CA GLY A 44 -13.83 37.31 8.31
C GLY A 44 -14.74 36.38 7.53
N GLY A 45 -15.28 35.38 8.23
CA GLY A 45 -16.31 34.48 7.73
C GLY A 45 -16.84 33.57 8.84
N GLU A 46 -17.38 34.16 9.91
CA GLU A 46 -18.35 33.48 10.77
C GLU A 46 -19.52 32.98 9.92
N GLY A 47 -19.79 31.69 10.01
CA GLY A 47 -20.90 31.01 9.38
C GLY A 47 -21.16 29.71 10.12
N ALA A 48 -21.67 29.83 11.34
CA ALA A 48 -22.37 28.75 11.98
C ALA A 48 -23.66 28.50 11.19
N GLU A 49 -23.85 27.31 10.64
CA GLU A 49 -25.15 26.65 10.63
C GLU A 49 -24.94 25.14 10.71
N ALA A 50 -25.43 24.60 11.82
CA ALA A 50 -25.63 23.20 12.03
C ALA A 50 -26.55 22.65 10.93
N SER A 51 -26.17 21.51 10.36
CA SER A 51 -27.16 20.56 9.88
C SER A 51 -26.82 19.21 10.48
N GLU A 52 -27.17 19.10 11.77
CA GLU A 52 -27.65 17.86 12.33
C GLU A 52 -28.74 17.32 11.41
N THR A 53 -28.50 16.16 10.82
CA THR A 53 -29.61 15.30 10.43
C THR A 53 -29.22 13.85 10.70
N ALA A 54 -29.83 13.36 11.77
CA ALA A 54 -30.06 11.97 12.09
C ALA A 54 -28.82 11.12 12.43
N ASN A 55 -28.46 11.18 13.70
CA ASN A 55 -28.33 9.96 14.50
C ASN A 55 -29.63 9.15 14.39
N GLY A 56 -29.76 8.37 13.31
CA GLY A 56 -30.70 7.25 13.29
C GLY A 56 -30.16 6.16 14.22
N PRO A 57 -31.00 5.51 15.03
CA PRO A 57 -30.55 4.39 15.86
C PRO A 57 -30.04 3.28 14.92
N LEU A 58 -28.73 3.02 14.94
CA LEU A 58 -28.15 1.77 14.45
C LEU A 58 -28.50 0.66 15.45
N THR A 59 -29.79 0.37 15.55
CA THR A 59 -30.35 -0.81 16.21
C THR A 59 -31.23 -1.52 15.19
N ASP A 60 -30.62 -2.14 14.18
CA ASP A 60 -31.11 -3.41 13.63
C ASP A 60 -30.05 -4.03 12.71
N ALA A 61 -29.10 -4.77 13.30
CA ALA A 61 -28.34 -5.80 12.59
C ALA A 61 -28.47 -7.12 13.35
N THR A 62 -29.68 -7.37 13.88
CA THR A 62 -30.09 -8.67 14.42
C THR A 62 -31.33 -9.20 13.71
N SER A 63 -31.60 -8.73 12.49
CA SER A 63 -32.41 -9.51 11.56
C SER A 63 -31.52 -10.63 11.02
N PRO A 64 -31.70 -11.90 11.47
CA PRO A 64 -31.01 -13.01 10.84
C PRO A 64 -31.42 -13.03 9.37
N CYS A 65 -30.43 -13.13 8.48
CA CYS A 65 -30.71 -13.40 7.08
C CYS A 65 -31.64 -14.62 6.99
N PRO A 66 -32.66 -14.62 6.12
CA PRO A 66 -33.47 -15.81 5.89
C PRO A 66 -32.52 -16.96 5.49
N ALA A 67 -32.63 -18.09 6.19
CA ALA A 67 -31.72 -19.24 6.07
C ALA A 67 -31.71 -19.91 4.68
N ASP A 68 -32.51 -19.40 3.75
CA ASP A 68 -32.69 -19.90 2.38
C ASP A 68 -32.11 -18.97 1.30
N ASP A 69 -31.48 -17.85 1.67
CA ASP A 69 -30.81 -16.96 0.72
C ASP A 69 -29.35 -17.43 0.48
N PRO A 70 -28.97 -17.90 -0.73
CA PRO A 70 -27.59 -18.29 -1.01
C PRO A 70 -26.58 -17.15 -0.84
N SER A 71 -27.03 -15.89 -0.71
CA SER A 71 -26.20 -14.72 -0.43
C SER A 71 -25.66 -14.66 1.01
N CYS A 72 -26.19 -15.47 1.94
CA CYS A 72 -25.74 -15.48 3.34
C CYS A 72 -24.67 -16.52 3.66
N THR A 73 -24.06 -17.17 2.64
CA THR A 73 -22.90 -18.03 2.87
C THR A 73 -21.67 -17.18 3.18
N SER A 74 -21.39 -16.99 4.47
CA SER A 74 -20.13 -16.45 5.02
C SER A 74 -18.90 -17.35 4.74
N GLY A 75 -18.86 -18.01 3.58
CA GLY A 75 -17.76 -18.84 3.09
C GLY A 75 -17.07 -18.28 1.84
N GLU A 76 -17.58 -17.21 1.23
CA GLU A 76 -16.97 -16.57 0.04
C GLU A 76 -15.86 -15.57 0.42
N GLY A 77 -15.90 -15.02 1.64
CA GLY A 77 -14.90 -14.06 2.11
C GLY A 77 -13.47 -14.61 2.14
N GLY A 78 -13.30 -15.91 2.40
CA GLY A 78 -11.98 -16.56 2.46
C GLY A 78 -11.31 -16.73 1.10
N ALA A 79 -12.05 -17.15 0.08
CA ALA A 79 -11.51 -17.31 -1.28
C ALA A 79 -11.15 -15.95 -1.90
N ASP A 80 -11.98 -14.94 -1.66
CA ASP A 80 -11.71 -13.56 -2.06
C ASP A 80 -10.52 -12.98 -1.30
N TRP A 81 -10.35 -13.34 -0.02
CA TRP A 81 -9.21 -12.92 0.79
C TRP A 81 -7.88 -13.47 0.26
N ASP A 82 -7.81 -14.77 -0.02
CA ASP A 82 -6.59 -15.38 -0.56
C ASP A 82 -6.21 -14.76 -1.92
N ALA A 83 -7.21 -14.50 -2.77
CA ALA A 83 -7.00 -13.81 -4.04
C ALA A 83 -6.46 -12.37 -3.85
N ARG A 84 -6.97 -11.65 -2.85
CA ARG A 84 -6.48 -10.31 -2.48
C ARG A 84 -5.05 -10.35 -1.93
N VAL A 85 -4.74 -11.31 -1.06
CA VAL A 85 -3.38 -11.51 -0.54
C VAL A 85 -2.42 -11.80 -1.70
N ALA A 86 -2.80 -12.66 -2.64
CA ALA A 86 -1.98 -12.98 -3.81
C ALA A 86 -1.82 -11.81 -4.80
N ALA A 87 -2.83 -10.95 -4.95
CA ALA A 87 -2.70 -9.72 -5.73
C ALA A 87 -1.84 -8.66 -5.00
N GLY A 88 -1.99 -8.58 -3.68
CA GLY A 88 -1.21 -7.73 -2.81
C GLY A 88 0.27 -8.08 -2.79
N SER A 89 0.62 -9.37 -2.77
CA SER A 89 2.01 -9.84 -2.78
C SER A 89 2.74 -9.40 -4.06
N GLN A 90 2.08 -9.46 -5.22
CA GLN A 90 2.66 -8.98 -6.48
C GLN A 90 2.96 -7.48 -6.46
N SER A 91 2.08 -6.69 -5.82
CA SER A 91 2.32 -5.26 -5.63
C SER A 91 3.47 -5.01 -4.64
N TYR A 92 3.55 -5.82 -3.59
CA TYR A 92 4.62 -5.78 -2.61
C TYR A 92 5.99 -6.06 -3.23
N GLU A 93 6.13 -7.16 -3.99
CA GLU A 93 7.34 -7.53 -4.70
C GLU A 93 7.84 -6.42 -5.62
N LYS A 94 6.91 -5.75 -6.31
CA LYS A 94 7.24 -4.71 -7.28
C LYS A 94 7.67 -3.39 -6.65
N PHE A 95 7.12 -3.01 -5.50
CA PHE A 95 7.27 -1.66 -4.96
C PHE A 95 7.91 -1.58 -3.58
N CYS A 96 7.80 -2.63 -2.76
CA CYS A 96 8.21 -2.66 -1.37
C CYS A 96 9.44 -3.55 -1.15
N ASP A 97 9.47 -4.72 -1.79
CA ASP A 97 10.44 -5.79 -1.51
C ASP A 97 11.89 -5.37 -1.74
N SER A 98 12.15 -4.50 -2.74
CA SER A 98 13.51 -3.98 -3.00
C SER A 98 14.15 -3.26 -1.81
N CYS A 99 13.33 -2.77 -0.86
CA CYS A 99 13.80 -2.10 0.35
C CYS A 99 13.40 -2.83 1.64
N HIS A 100 12.35 -3.64 1.58
CA HIS A 100 11.76 -4.40 2.68
C HIS A 100 11.62 -5.87 2.27
N PRO A 101 12.72 -6.60 2.06
CA PRO A 101 12.66 -7.96 1.53
C PRO A 101 11.87 -8.87 2.46
N GLY A 102 10.75 -9.43 2.01
CA GLY A 102 9.85 -10.27 2.83
C GLY A 102 9.16 -9.59 4.03
N GLY A 103 9.37 -8.28 4.21
CA GLY A 103 8.92 -7.52 5.37
C GLY A 103 9.99 -7.30 6.43
N GLU A 104 11.19 -7.83 6.23
CA GLU A 104 12.36 -7.67 7.10
C GLU A 104 13.00 -6.29 6.94
N ASP A 105 13.95 -5.99 7.83
CA ASP A 105 14.83 -4.84 7.69
C ASP A 105 15.94 -5.11 6.67
N ASP A 106 16.21 -4.10 5.84
CA ASP A 106 17.36 -4.03 4.94
C ASP A 106 17.69 -2.55 4.69
N ILE A 107 17.27 -1.99 3.54
CA ILE A 107 17.35 -0.55 3.29
C ILE A 107 16.31 0.20 4.14
N GLY A 108 15.10 -0.36 4.24
CA GLY A 108 14.01 0.11 5.08
C GLY A 108 13.94 -0.63 6.40
N PRO A 109 13.23 -0.08 7.42
CA PRO A 109 12.98 -0.79 8.66
C PRO A 109 12.07 -2.00 8.45
N THR A 110 12.11 -2.95 9.38
CA THR A 110 11.16 -4.08 9.41
C THR A 110 9.71 -3.58 9.44
N LEU A 111 8.87 -4.23 8.64
CA LEU A 111 7.43 -4.00 8.57
C LEU A 111 6.67 -5.01 9.44
N LYS A 112 7.29 -6.12 9.82
CA LYS A 112 6.64 -7.18 10.61
C LYS A 112 6.23 -6.65 11.98
N ASP A 113 5.02 -7.02 12.40
CA ASP A 113 4.46 -6.74 13.73
C ASP A 113 4.31 -5.26 14.14
N ILE A 114 4.48 -4.29 13.23
CA ILE A 114 4.33 -2.87 13.58
C ILE A 114 2.88 -2.46 13.85
N LYS A 115 1.91 -3.26 13.38
CA LYS A 115 0.47 -3.12 13.66
C LYS A 115 -0.11 -1.72 13.45
N TRP A 116 0.22 -1.09 12.33
CA TRP A 116 -0.37 0.21 12.00
C TRP A 116 -1.82 0.08 11.55
N SER A 117 -2.58 1.18 11.63
CA SER A 117 -3.89 1.24 10.98
C SER A 117 -3.74 1.32 9.47
N VAL A 118 -4.78 0.90 8.74
CA VAL A 118 -4.84 1.01 7.28
C VAL A 118 -4.58 2.44 6.82
N ASP A 119 -5.20 3.44 7.46
CA ASP A 119 -5.04 4.84 7.09
C ASP A 119 -3.60 5.32 7.27
N LYS A 120 -2.96 4.93 8.37
CA LYS A 120 -1.57 5.29 8.65
C LYS A 120 -0.62 4.66 7.64
N MET A 121 -0.82 3.38 7.33
CA MET A 121 -0.01 2.70 6.31
C MET A 121 -0.21 3.32 4.93
N THR A 122 -1.46 3.61 4.56
CA THR A 122 -1.80 4.27 3.30
C THR A 122 -1.14 5.63 3.19
N ALA A 123 -1.21 6.46 4.23
CA ALA A 123 -0.55 7.75 4.28
C ALA A 123 0.98 7.62 4.15
N GLN A 124 1.60 6.63 4.79
CA GLN A 124 3.04 6.36 4.65
C GLN A 124 3.42 5.94 3.23
N ILE A 125 2.61 5.12 2.54
CA ILE A 125 2.85 4.71 1.15
C ILE A 125 2.71 5.90 0.20
N ARG A 126 1.67 6.73 0.39
CA ARG A 126 1.38 7.87 -0.48
C ARG A 126 2.35 9.03 -0.31
N ASN A 127 2.72 9.35 0.92
CA ASN A 127 3.56 10.50 1.22
C ASN A 127 5.05 10.12 1.34
N GLY A 128 5.36 8.85 1.61
CA GLY A 128 6.70 8.43 1.96
C GLY A 128 7.14 9.02 3.30
N SER A 129 8.36 8.68 3.73
CA SER A 129 9.02 9.36 4.84
C SER A 129 10.52 9.11 4.82
N ARG A 130 11.31 10.13 5.17
CA ARG A 130 12.78 10.07 5.20
C ARG A 130 13.35 9.54 3.87
N LYS A 131 13.85 8.30 3.86
CA LYS A 131 14.45 7.62 2.71
C LYS A 131 13.43 6.83 1.87
N MET A 132 12.23 6.59 2.40
CA MET A 132 11.13 5.94 1.67
C MET A 132 10.49 6.96 0.72
N LYS A 133 10.65 6.73 -0.58
CA LYS A 133 10.03 7.58 -1.62
C LYS A 133 8.50 7.37 -1.64
N PRO A 134 7.71 8.43 -1.90
CA PRO A 134 6.28 8.30 -2.08
C PRO A 134 5.94 7.42 -3.29
N ILE A 135 4.88 6.62 -3.16
CA ILE A 135 4.30 5.82 -4.23
C ILE A 135 2.95 6.45 -4.60
N PRO A 136 2.90 7.33 -5.61
CA PRO A 136 1.67 8.01 -6.01
C PRO A 136 0.68 7.05 -6.68
N ALA A 137 -0.59 7.46 -6.75
CA ALA A 137 -1.66 6.71 -7.41
C ALA A 137 -1.32 6.31 -8.87
N LYS A 138 -0.51 7.12 -9.56
CA LYS A 138 -0.01 6.83 -10.91
C LYS A 138 0.86 5.57 -10.99
N ARG A 139 1.54 5.18 -9.90
CA ARG A 139 2.40 3.98 -9.83
C ARG A 139 1.69 2.79 -9.18
N LEU A 140 0.92 3.05 -8.13
CA LEU A 140 0.09 2.07 -7.45
C LEU A 140 -1.31 2.66 -7.32
N ALA A 141 -2.25 2.23 -8.14
CA ALA A 141 -3.60 2.79 -8.16
C ALA A 141 -4.35 2.50 -6.83
N ASP A 142 -5.33 3.35 -6.50
CA ASP A 142 -6.03 3.29 -5.21
C ASP A 142 -6.88 2.01 -5.06
N ASP A 143 -7.33 1.42 -6.16
CA ASP A 143 -8.03 0.13 -6.20
C ASP A 143 -7.14 -1.06 -5.79
N LYS A 144 -5.81 -0.92 -5.92
CA LYS A 144 -4.83 -1.95 -5.53
C LYS A 144 -4.32 -1.81 -4.10
N LEU A 145 -4.60 -0.69 -3.43
CA LEU A 145 -4.22 -0.51 -2.03
C LEU A 145 -4.87 -1.54 -1.11
N PRO A 146 -6.18 -1.84 -1.20
CA PRO A 146 -6.81 -2.85 -0.36
C PRO A 146 -6.15 -4.23 -0.46
N ASP A 147 -5.79 -4.66 -1.67
CA ASP A 147 -5.10 -5.94 -1.91
C ASP A 147 -3.72 -5.94 -1.25
N LEU A 148 -2.97 -4.84 -1.38
CA LEU A 148 -1.69 -4.66 -0.71
C LEU A 148 -1.83 -4.67 0.82
N MET A 149 -2.87 -4.04 1.36
CA MET A 149 -3.15 -4.06 2.80
C MET A 149 -3.49 -5.47 3.30
N ALA A 150 -4.24 -6.26 2.50
CA ALA A 150 -4.51 -7.65 2.80
C ALA A 150 -3.21 -8.44 2.94
N TYR A 151 -2.28 -8.31 1.98
CA TYR A 151 -0.96 -8.93 2.09
C TYR A 151 -0.16 -8.45 3.31
N LEU A 152 -0.09 -7.13 3.55
CA LEU A 152 0.63 -6.57 4.70
C LEU A 152 0.05 -7.02 6.05
N SER A 153 -1.23 -7.34 6.12
CA SER A 153 -1.85 -7.91 7.33
C SER A 153 -1.33 -9.32 7.64
N THR A 154 -0.95 -10.11 6.64
CA THR A 154 -0.32 -11.44 6.85
C THR A 154 1.04 -11.34 7.54
N LEU A 155 1.72 -10.19 7.41
CA LEU A 155 2.96 -9.85 8.09
C LEU A 155 2.73 -9.19 9.46
N ASN A 156 1.48 -9.04 9.90
CA ASN A 156 1.08 -8.24 11.06
C ASN A 156 1.53 -6.77 10.98
N ALA A 157 1.80 -6.26 9.78
CA ALA A 157 2.22 -4.87 9.58
C ALA A 157 1.03 -3.90 9.70
N VAL A 158 -0.16 -4.36 9.29
CA VAL A 158 -1.39 -3.58 9.26
C VAL A 158 -2.50 -4.33 10.01
N THR A 159 -3.32 -3.57 10.74
CA THR A 159 -4.51 -4.05 11.45
C THR A 159 -5.75 -3.35 10.94
N GLY A 160 -6.92 -3.95 11.16
CA GLY A 160 -8.20 -3.41 10.67
C GLY A 160 -8.45 -3.65 9.18
N VAL A 161 -7.64 -4.52 8.54
CA VAL A 161 -7.95 -5.04 7.21
C VAL A 161 -8.92 -6.19 7.43
N GLY A 162 -10.18 -6.02 7.04
CA GLY A 162 -11.20 -7.04 7.23
C GLY A 162 -10.90 -8.27 6.37
N ALA A 163 -10.44 -9.34 6.99
CA ALA A 163 -10.73 -10.71 6.57
C ALA A 163 -11.93 -11.13 7.41
N ASN A 164 -13.15 -10.92 6.91
CA ASN A 164 -14.34 -11.47 7.56
C ASN A 164 -14.50 -12.93 7.16
#